data_AF-A0A353Q515-F1
#
_entry.id   AF-A0A353Q515-F1
#
_cell.length_a   1.000
_cell.length_b   1.000
_cell.length_c   1.000
_cell.angle_alpha   90.00
_cell.angle_beta   90.00
_cell.angle_gamma   90.00
#
_symmetry.space_group_name_H-M   'P 1'
#
loop_
_entity.id
_entity.type
_entity.pdbx_description
1 polymer ?
#
loop_
_entity_poly.entity_id
_entity_poly.type
_entity_poly.pdbx_seq_one_letter_code
_entity_poly.pdbx_strand_id
1 'polypeptide(L)' 'MKKEFTKTEKMLIALIDENEYKAFVCPEHGIFIQLNSEASGECPYCRKKGEEVQNIRRIKRQFRKELGLS' A
#
# COMPACT_ATOMS: atom_id res chain seq x y z
N MET A 1 15.36 7.13 -6.28
CA MET A 1 15.48 6.81 -4.83
C MET A 1 14.55 5.65 -4.53
N LYS A 2 15.07 4.51 -4.04
CA LYS A 2 14.21 3.47 -3.46
C LYS A 2 13.68 4.01 -2.13
N LYS A 3 12.41 4.44 -2.10
CA LYS A 3 11.77 4.90 -0.86
C LYS A 3 11.58 3.67 0.01
N GLU A 4 12.25 3.60 1.15
CA GLU A 4 12.01 2.54 2.12
C GLU A 4 10.68 2.77 2.83
N PHE A 5 9.84 1.74 2.88
CA PHE A 5 8.56 1.82 3.59
C PHE A 5 8.80 1.88 5.10
N THR A 6 8.09 2.81 5.76
CA THR A 6 8.04 2.87 7.22
C THR A 6 7.36 1.62 7.79
N LYS A 7 7.54 1.37 9.09
CA LYS A 7 6.88 0.25 9.78
C LYS A 7 5.35 0.29 9.63
N THR A 8 4.75 1.48 9.69
CA THR A 8 3.30 1.67 9.53
C THR A 8 2.83 1.35 8.11
N GLU A 9 3.56 1.82 7.10
CA GLU A 9 3.24 1.51 5.70
C GLU A 9 3.39 0.01 5.40
N LYS A 10 4.42 -0.64 5.98
CA LYS A 10 4.57 -2.10 5.90
C LYS A 10 3.38 -2.82 6.55
N MET A 11 2.91 -2.33 7.70
CA MET A 11 1.75 -2.90 8.40
C MET A 11 0.48 -2.81 7.56
N LEU A 12 0.23 -1.66 6.93
CA LEU A 12 -0.91 -1.47 6.01
C LEU A 12 -0.91 -2.52 4.89
N ILE A 13 0.23 -2.73 4.23
CA ILE A 13 0.35 -3.73 3.16
C ILE A 13 0.33 -5.18 3.70
N ALA A 14 0.84 -5.43 4.91
CA ALA A 14 0.86 -6.78 5.50
C ALA A 14 -0.55 -7.29 5.88
N LEU A 15 -1.47 -6.37 6.18
CA LEU A 15 -2.83 -6.65 6.64
C LEU A 15 -3.91 -6.44 5.58
N ILE A 16 -3.59 -5.82 4.44
CA ILE A 16 -4.57 -5.58 3.37
C ILE A 16 -5.25 -6.86 2.90
N ASP A 17 -6.57 -6.83 2.71
CA ASP A 17 -7.27 -7.81 1.88
C ASP A 17 -7.22 -7.35 0.42
N GLU A 18 -6.41 -8.02 -0.37
CA GLU A 18 -6.20 -7.72 -1.78
C GLU A 18 -7.42 -8.00 -2.68
N ASN A 19 -8.42 -8.73 -2.19
CA ASN A 19 -9.68 -8.96 -2.93
C ASN A 19 -10.64 -7.79 -2.77
N GLU A 20 -10.56 -7.06 -1.66
CA GLU A 20 -11.43 -5.93 -1.34
C GLU A 20 -10.75 -4.59 -1.61
N TYR A 21 -9.41 -4.53 -1.54
CA TYR A 21 -8.66 -3.28 -1.55
C TYR A 21 -7.43 -3.29 -2.46
N LYS A 22 -7.09 -2.10 -2.96
CA LYS A 22 -5.84 -1.76 -3.65
C LYS A 22 -4.99 -0.81 -2.83
N ALA A 23 -3.68 -1.05 -2.81
CA ALA A 23 -2.71 -0.15 -2.20
C ALA A 23 -2.05 0.74 -3.26
N PHE A 24 -1.84 2.01 -2.92
CA PHE A 24 -1.22 3.02 -3.76
C PHE A 24 -0.13 3.77 -2.98
N VAL A 25 0.87 4.29 -3.69
CA VAL A 25 1.94 5.13 -3.15
C VAL A 25 1.75 6.56 -3.63
N CYS A 26 1.55 7.50 -2.70
CA CYS A 26 1.71 8.91 -2.97
C CYS A 26 3.18 9.31 -2.74
N PRO A 27 3.84 10.00 -3.69
CA PRO A 27 5.22 10.44 -3.50
C PRO A 27 5.38 11.39 -2.31
N GLU A 28 4.35 12.19 -1.99
CA GLU A 28 4.33 13.16 -0.90
C GLU A 28 3.88 12.54 0.43
N HIS A 29 2.81 11.71 0.42
CA HIS A 29 2.12 11.28 1.64
C HIS A 29 2.28 9.79 2.00
N GLY A 30 2.94 8.98 1.15
CA GLY A 30 3.18 7.57 1.44
C GLY A 30 2.05 6.63 1.01
N ILE A 31 1.95 5.46 1.65
CA ILE A 31 0.95 4.43 1.32
C ILE A 31 -0.46 4.84 1.73
N PHE A 32 -1.41 4.62 0.82
CA PHE A 32 -2.84 4.66 1.10
C PHE A 32 -3.55 3.48 0.43
N ILE A 33 -4.77 3.19 0.90
CA ILE A 33 -5.57 2.05 0.45
C ILE A 33 -6.93 2.56 -0.03
N GLN A 34 -7.46 1.96 -1.09
CA GLN A 34 -8.81 2.23 -1.59
C GLN A 34 -9.57 0.93 -1.85
N LEU A 35 -10.89 0.97 -1.74
CA LEU A 35 -11.78 -0.13 -2.12
C LEU A 35 -11.67 -0.42 -3.62
N ASN A 36 -11.67 -1.68 -4.01
CA ASN A 36 -11.55 -2.09 -5.40
C ASN A 36 -12.65 -1.52 -6.30
N SER A 37 -13.88 -1.39 -5.78
CA SER A 37 -15.03 -0.82 -6.49
C SER A 37 -14.93 0.70 -6.73
N GLU A 38 -14.14 1.41 -5.94
CA GLU A 38 -14.06 2.89 -5.94
C GLU A 38 -12.64 3.42 -6.16
N ALA A 39 -11.69 2.54 -6.51
CA ALA A 39 -10.28 2.88 -6.61
C ALA A 39 -10.01 3.84 -7.79
N SER A 40 -9.79 5.12 -7.47
CA SER A 40 -9.34 6.14 -8.43
C SER A 40 -7.81 6.24 -8.54
N GLY A 41 -7.11 5.74 -7.52
CA GLY A 41 -5.68 5.97 -7.30
C GLY A 41 -5.35 7.40 -6.87
N GLU A 42 -6.34 8.24 -6.54
CA GLU A 42 -6.09 9.60 -6.08
C GLU A 42 -5.75 9.63 -4.59
N CYS A 43 -4.65 10.31 -4.24
CA CYS A 43 -4.25 10.47 -2.85
C CYS A 43 -5.29 11.32 -2.10
N PRO A 44 -5.79 10.88 -0.93
CA PRO A 44 -6.81 11.61 -0.19
C PRO A 44 -6.34 12.98 0.34
N TYR A 45 -5.03 13.19 0.47
CA TYR A 45 -4.46 14.42 1.03
C TYR A 45 -4.19 15.50 -0.02
N CYS A 46 -3.52 15.14 -1.13
CA CYS A 46 -3.17 16.11 -2.17
C CYS A 46 -3.96 15.98 -3.47
N ARG A 47 -4.86 14.99 -3.58
CA ARG A 47 -5.66 14.67 -4.77
C ARG A 47 -4.87 14.44 -6.06
N LYS A 48 -3.55 14.24 -5.95
CA LYS A 48 -2.71 13.78 -7.06
C LYS A 48 -2.81 12.27 -7.21
N LYS A 49 -2.62 11.78 -8.42
CA LYS A 49 -2.60 10.35 -8.71
C LYS A 49 -1.36 9.68 -8.09
N GLY A 50 -1.61 8.67 -7.27
CA GLY A 50 -0.58 7.77 -6.73
C GLY A 50 -0.32 6.60 -7.67
N GLU A 51 0.77 5.88 -7.40
CA GLU A 51 1.14 4.68 -8.15
C GLU A 51 0.61 3.42 -7.45
N GLU A 52 -0.10 2.57 -8.18
CA GLU A 52 -0.59 1.30 -7.62
C GLU A 52 0.58 0.36 -7.28
N VAL A 53 0.55 -0.21 -6.08
CA VAL A 53 1.57 -1.15 -5.60
C VAL A 53 1.43 -2.48 -6.36
N GLN A 54 2.34 -2.69 -7.31
CA GLN A 54 2.39 -3.92 -8.10
C GLN A 54 2.88 -5.11 -7.26
N ASN A 55 2.48 -6.33 -7.64
CA ASN A 55 2.87 -7.57 -6.97
C ASN A 55 2.51 -7.61 -5.46
N ILE A 56 1.34 -7.07 -5.09
CA ILE A 56 0.90 -6.91 -3.69
C ILE A 56 1.01 -8.20 -2.88
N ARG A 57 0.68 -9.35 -3.47
CA ARG A 57 0.81 -10.69 -2.86
C ARG A 57 2.21 -10.99 -2.34
N ARG A 58 3.22 -10.69 -3.17
CA ARG A 58 4.64 -10.92 -2.84
C ARG A 58 5.08 -9.97 -1.74
N ILE A 59 4.74 -8.69 -1.87
CA ILE A 59 5.14 -7.64 -0.91
C ILE A 59 4.47 -7.86 0.45
N LYS A 60 3.18 -8.18 0.49
CA LYS A 60 2.43 -8.57 1.70
C LYS A 60 3.13 -9.71 2.43
N ARG A 61 3.48 -10.80 1.72
CA ARG A 61 4.19 -11.94 2.32
C ARG A 61 5.55 -11.52 2.90
N GLN A 62 6.29 -10.67 2.19
CA GLN A 62 7.57 -10.15 2.67
C GLN A 62 7.39 -9.33 3.96
N PHE A 63 6.47 -8.37 3.99
CA PHE A 63 6.27 -7.52 5.16
C PHE A 63 5.70 -8.28 6.36
N ARG A 64 4.85 -9.29 6.15
CA ARG A 64 4.43 -10.17 7.25
C ARG A 64 5.61 -10.86 7.93
N LYS A 65 6.61 -11.34 7.16
CA LYS A 65 7.84 -11.92 7.72
C LYS A 65 8.67 -10.89 8.47
N GLU A 66 8.92 -9.73 7.87
CA GLU A 66 9.69 -8.64 8.50
C GLU A 66 9.06 -8.13 9.80
N LEU A 67 7.72 -8.20 9.91
CA LEU A 67 6.96 -7.76 11.07
C LEU A 67 6.69 -8.88 12.10
N GLY A 68 7.08 -10.13 11.83
CA GLY A 68 6.81 -11.28 12.70
C GLY A 68 5.32 -11.67 12.78
N LEU A 69 4.56 -11.45 11.71
CA LEU A 69 3.13 -11.77 11.58
C LEU A 69 2.88 -13.08 10.79
N SER A 70 3.94 -13.80 10.44
CA SER A 70 3.94 -15.01 9.63
C SER A 70 4.36 -16.23 10.42
#